data_AF-A0A8C0CHD9-F1
#
_entry.id   AF-A0A8C0CHD9-F1
#
_cell.length_a   1.000
_cell.length_b   1.000
_cell.length_c   1.000
_cell.angle_alpha   90.00
_cell.angle_beta   90.00
_cell.angle_gamma   90.00
#
_symmetry.space_group_name_H-M   'P 1'
#
loop_
_entity.id
_entity.type
_entity.pdbx_description
1 polymer ?
#
loop_
_entity_poly.entity_id
_entity_poly.type
_entity_poly.pdbx_seq_one_letter_code
_entity_poly.pdbx_strand_id
1 'polypeptide(L)'
;MQKYGFREGQGLGKPEQGLSTALSVEKTSKRGGKIILVVLLRNMVGAGEVDEDLQVETKEECEKYGKVGKCVIFEIPGAPDDEAVRIFLEFERVESAIKAVVDLNGRYFGGRVVKSCFYNLDKFRVLDLAEQV
;
A
#
# COMPACT_ATOMS: atom_id res chain seq x y z
N MET A 1 -13.28 -1.41 24.12
CA MET A 1 -12.53 -2.65 24.45
C MET A 1 -11.11 -2.52 23.93
N GLN A 2 -10.16 -2.06 24.76
CA GLN A 2 -8.73 -2.19 24.50
C GLN A 2 -8.28 -3.45 25.22
N LYS A 3 -7.98 -4.53 24.52
CA LYS A 3 -7.44 -5.75 25.12
C LYS A 3 -6.30 -6.24 24.25
N TYR A 4 -5.14 -6.48 24.86
CA TYR A 4 -3.91 -7.00 24.21
C TYR A 4 -3.13 -6.04 23.31
N GLY A 5 -3.19 -4.72 23.55
CA GLY A 5 -2.29 -3.76 22.89
C GLY A 5 -2.59 -3.48 21.41
N PHE A 6 -3.66 -4.05 20.86
CA PHE A 6 -4.17 -3.69 19.53
C PHE A 6 -4.96 -2.38 19.60
N ARG A 7 -4.55 -1.38 18.82
CA ARG A 7 -5.34 -0.17 18.51
C ARG A 7 -5.84 -0.28 17.08
N GLU A 8 -7.08 0.12 16.85
CA GLU A 8 -7.67 0.18 15.51
C GLU A 8 -6.81 1.11 14.62
N GLY A 9 -6.33 0.59 13.49
CA GLY A 9 -5.40 1.29 12.58
C GLY A 9 -3.91 1.06 12.85
N GLN A 10 -3.51 0.52 14.00
CA GLN A 10 -2.10 0.29 14.34
C GLN A 10 -1.60 -1.04 13.74
N GLY A 11 -0.54 -0.98 12.92
CA GLY A 11 0.02 -2.16 12.27
C GLY A 11 0.65 -3.16 13.25
N LEU A 12 0.64 -4.44 12.91
CA LEU A 12 1.22 -5.48 13.77
C LEU A 12 2.76 -5.39 13.86
N GLY A 13 3.33 -5.62 15.04
CA GLY A 13 4.79 -5.72 15.25
C GLY A 13 5.41 -4.52 16.00
N LYS A 14 6.69 -4.66 16.39
CA LYS A 14 7.39 -3.70 17.28
C LYS A 14 7.41 -2.25 16.76
N PRO A 15 7.61 -1.98 15.45
CA PRO A 15 7.54 -0.62 14.92
C PRO A 15 6.14 -0.25 14.39
N GLU A 16 5.12 -1.08 14.64
CA GLU A 16 3.74 -0.86 14.18
C GLU A 16 3.57 -0.78 12.65
N GLN A 17 4.57 -1.29 11.90
CA GLN A 17 4.61 -1.25 10.43
C GLN A 17 3.94 -2.46 9.76
N GLY A 18 3.54 -3.47 10.52
CA GLY A 18 2.89 -4.65 9.96
C GLY A 18 1.43 -4.41 9.60
N LEU A 19 0.72 -5.49 9.34
CA LEU A 19 -0.67 -5.43 8.90
C LEU A 19 -1.56 -4.82 9.99
N SER A 20 -2.30 -3.77 9.68
CA SER A 20 -3.32 -3.18 10.57
C SER A 20 -4.70 -3.83 10.41
N THR A 21 -4.89 -4.64 9.35
CA THR A 21 -6.13 -5.36 9.05
C THR A 21 -5.89 -6.85 8.80
N ALA A 22 -6.94 -7.66 8.91
CA ALA A 22 -6.87 -9.09 8.60
C ALA A 22 -6.45 -9.35 7.14
N LEU A 23 -5.80 -10.50 6.91
CA LEU A 23 -5.44 -10.95 5.57
C LEU A 23 -6.70 -11.26 4.75
N SER A 24 -6.87 -10.60 3.62
CA SER A 24 -7.93 -10.93 2.65
C SER A 24 -7.49 -12.10 1.77
N VAL A 25 -8.40 -13.05 1.59
CA VAL A 25 -8.17 -14.28 0.82
C VAL A 25 -9.12 -14.34 -0.36
N GLU A 26 -8.58 -14.42 -1.57
CA GLU A 26 -9.33 -14.74 -2.76
C GLU A 26 -9.42 -16.26 -2.94
N LYS A 27 -10.63 -16.81 -3.04
CA LYS A 27 -10.82 -18.24 -3.20
C LYS A 27 -10.41 -18.68 -4.61
N THR A 28 -9.41 -19.56 -4.71
CA THR A 28 -8.92 -20.08 -6.00
C THR A 28 -9.44 -21.49 -6.29
N SER A 29 -9.86 -22.24 -5.27
CA SER A 29 -10.49 -23.55 -5.45
C SER A 29 -11.35 -23.96 -4.25
N LYS A 30 -11.90 -25.18 -4.25
CA LYS A 30 -12.63 -25.74 -3.10
C LYS A 30 -11.80 -25.79 -1.82
N ARG A 31 -10.47 -25.94 -1.92
CA ARG A 31 -9.54 -26.06 -0.78
C ARG A 31 -8.40 -25.04 -0.80
N GLY A 32 -8.38 -24.13 -1.78
CA GLY A 32 -7.30 -23.19 -2.01
C GLY A 32 -7.79 -21.75 -1.98
N GLY A 33 -6.94 -20.88 -1.45
CA GLY A 33 -7.10 -19.44 -1.48
C GLY A 33 -5.76 -18.77 -1.76
N LYS A 34 -5.82 -17.61 -2.42
CA LYS A 34 -4.69 -16.72 -2.67
C LYS A 34 -4.83 -15.55 -1.71
N ILE A 35 -3.85 -15.38 -0.82
CA ILE A 35 -3.79 -14.18 0.02
C ILE A 35 -3.27 -13.05 -0.86
N ILE A 36 -3.97 -11.93 -0.87
CA ILE A 36 -3.63 -10.75 -1.66
C ILE A 36 -3.38 -9.60 -0.70
N LEU A 37 -2.29 -8.87 -0.95
CA LEU A 37 -1.94 -7.67 -0.19
C LEU A 37 -1.83 -6.48 -1.13
N VAL A 38 -2.33 -5.35 -0.65
CA VAL A 38 -2.19 -4.05 -1.29
C VAL A 38 -1.16 -3.26 -0.49
N VAL A 39 -0.17 -2.70 -1.20
CA VAL A 39 0.81 -1.77 -0.64
C VAL A 39 0.37 -0.36 -0.98
N LEU A 40 0.42 0.54 -0.01
CA LEU A 40 0.19 1.97 -0.18
C LEU A 40 1.51 2.71 0.01
N LEU A 41 1.89 3.50 -1.00
CA LEU A 41 3.00 4.44 -0.96
C LEU A 41 2.44 5.86 -0.85
N ARG A 42 2.99 6.63 0.10
CA ARG A 42 2.69 8.05 0.32
C ARG A 42 3.98 8.86 0.25
N ASN A 43 3.84 10.17 0.02
CA ASN A 43 4.95 11.12 -0.08
C ASN A 43 5.98 10.76 -1.17
N MET A 44 5.54 10.11 -2.26
CA MET A 44 6.38 9.97 -3.46
C MET A 44 6.40 11.26 -4.27
N VAL A 45 5.25 11.91 -4.40
CA VAL A 45 5.06 13.21 -5.07
C VAL A 45 4.09 14.06 -4.25
N GLY A 46 4.10 15.37 -4.47
CA GLY A 46 3.20 16.34 -3.85
C GLY A 46 1.85 16.47 -4.54
N ALA A 47 0.99 17.33 -4.00
CA ALA A 47 -0.32 17.62 -4.57
C ALA A 47 -0.17 18.27 -5.96
N GLY A 48 -0.92 17.77 -6.95
CA GLY A 48 -0.84 18.23 -8.35
C GLY A 48 0.45 17.85 -9.09
N GLU A 49 1.32 17.04 -8.50
CA GLU A 49 2.58 16.58 -9.11
C GLU A 49 2.47 15.17 -9.72
N VAL A 50 1.24 14.68 -9.96
CA VAL A 50 1.01 13.39 -10.64
C VAL A 50 1.13 13.59 -12.15
N ASP A 51 2.16 13.01 -12.76
CA ASP A 51 2.36 12.97 -14.21
C ASP A 51 1.87 11.65 -14.85
N GLU A 52 2.01 11.54 -16.17
CA GLU A 52 1.55 10.38 -16.96
C GLU A 52 2.47 9.14 -16.84
N ASP A 53 3.73 9.33 -16.43
CA ASP A 53 4.75 8.28 -16.39
C ASP A 53 4.82 7.62 -15.00
N LEU A 54 4.47 8.35 -13.93
CA LEU A 54 4.57 7.92 -12.53
C LEU A 54 3.94 6.54 -12.27
N GLN A 55 2.78 6.27 -12.87
CA GLN A 55 2.09 4.98 -12.71
C GLN A 55 2.87 3.83 -13.35
N VAL A 56 3.44 4.06 -14.53
CA VAL A 56 4.21 3.06 -15.29
C VAL A 56 5.53 2.81 -14.59
N GLU A 57 6.28 3.87 -14.28
CA GLU A 57 7.57 3.80 -13.59
C GLU A 57 7.44 3.10 -12.24
N THR A 58 6.46 3.50 -11.42
CA THR A 58 6.26 2.88 -10.10
C THR A 58 5.90 1.41 -10.21
N LYS A 59 5.09 1.04 -11.21
CA LYS A 59 4.72 -0.35 -11.44
C LYS A 59 5.94 -1.18 -11.87
N GLU A 60 6.69 -0.73 -12.87
CA GLU A 60 7.86 -1.42 -13.39
C GLU A 60 8.94 -1.58 -12.30
N GLU A 61 9.21 -0.52 -11.54
CA GLU A 61 10.15 -0.56 -10.42
C GLU A 61 9.70 -1.54 -9.33
N CYS A 62 8.40 -1.70 -9.10
CA CYS A 62 7.87 -2.64 -8.11
C CYS A 62 7.79 -4.08 -8.61
N GLU A 63 7.83 -4.34 -9.93
CA GLU A 63 7.85 -5.69 -10.48
C GLU A 63 9.13 -6.47 -10.10
N LYS A 64 10.20 -5.78 -9.68
CA LYS A 64 11.41 -6.41 -9.12
C LYS A 64 11.15 -7.19 -7.82
N TYR A 65 10.12 -6.84 -7.05
CA TYR A 65 9.73 -7.55 -5.84
C TYR A 65 8.82 -8.75 -6.16
N GLY A 66 8.12 -8.68 -7.28
CA GLY A 66 7.25 -9.70 -7.85
C GLY A 66 6.08 -9.10 -8.61
N LYS A 67 5.25 -9.97 -9.20
CA LYS A 67 4.20 -9.56 -10.13
C LYS A 67 3.18 -8.61 -9.50
N VAL A 68 3.06 -7.41 -10.07
CA VAL A 68 2.08 -6.38 -9.71
C VAL A 68 0.82 -6.58 -10.57
N GLY A 69 -0.30 -6.85 -9.92
CA GLY A 69 -1.60 -7.03 -10.58
C GLY A 69 -2.23 -5.71 -11.00
N LYS A 70 -2.32 -4.75 -10.06
CA LYS A 70 -2.88 -3.42 -10.30
C LYS A 70 -2.00 -2.34 -9.66
N CYS A 71 -1.88 -1.22 -10.34
CA CYS A 71 -1.31 0.02 -9.84
C CYS A 71 -2.36 1.11 -9.98
N VAL A 72 -2.72 1.80 -8.90
CA VAL A 72 -3.73 2.87 -8.89
C VAL A 72 -3.14 4.08 -8.18
N ILE A 73 -3.24 5.25 -8.80
CA ILE A 73 -2.87 6.53 -8.20
C ILE A 73 -4.14 7.28 -7.84
N PHE A 74 -4.18 7.82 -6.63
CA PHE A 74 -5.30 8.61 -6.15
C PHE A 74 -4.77 9.84 -5.42
N GLU A 75 -5.26 11.01 -5.80
CA GLU A 75 -4.96 12.27 -5.14
C GLU A 75 -6.15 12.69 -4.26
N ILE A 76 -5.89 12.99 -2.99
CA ILE A 76 -6.89 13.47 -2.03
C ILE A 76 -6.93 15.00 -2.09
N PRO A 77 -8.04 15.60 -2.56
CA PRO A 77 -8.15 17.05 -2.62
C PRO A 77 -8.08 17.66 -1.22
N GLY A 78 -7.20 18.65 -1.05
CA GLY A 78 -7.06 19.39 0.22
C GLY A 78 -6.33 18.66 1.35
N ALA A 79 -5.77 17.48 1.09
CA ALA A 79 -4.86 16.82 2.03
C ALA A 79 -3.50 17.54 2.09
N PRO A 80 -2.72 17.34 3.17
CA PRO A 80 -1.34 17.79 3.25
C PRO A 80 -0.49 17.28 2.09
N ASP A 81 0.51 18.05 1.66
CA ASP A 81 1.34 17.71 0.48
C ASP A 81 1.99 16.32 0.56
N ASP A 82 2.39 15.88 1.77
CA ASP A 82 3.01 14.56 2.00
C ASP A 82 2.01 13.40 2.13
N GLU A 83 0.70 13.68 2.07
CA GLU A 83 -0.38 12.70 2.13
C GLU A 83 -1.37 12.80 0.95
N ALA A 84 -1.24 13.85 0.13
CA ALA A 84 -2.14 14.14 -0.98
C ALA A 84 -2.14 13.02 -2.01
N VAL A 85 -0.98 12.54 -2.43
CA VAL A 85 -0.87 11.48 -3.44
C VAL A 85 -0.66 10.12 -2.78
N ARG A 86 -1.54 9.19 -3.14
CA ARG A 86 -1.55 7.80 -2.70
C ARG A 86 -1.39 6.87 -3.89
N ILE A 87 -0.34 6.05 -3.87
CA ILE A 87 -0.07 5.06 -4.91
C ILE A 87 -0.29 3.67 -4.32
N PHE A 88 -1.21 2.92 -4.91
CA PHE A 88 -1.61 1.60 -4.47
C PHE A 88 -1.10 0.54 -5.42
N LEU A 89 -0.48 -0.50 -4.87
CA LEU A 89 0.07 -1.64 -5.61
C LEU A 89 -0.52 -2.93 -5.08
N GLU A 90 -1.35 -3.60 -5.88
CA GLU A 90 -1.87 -4.93 -5.60
C GLU A 90 -0.86 -5.98 -6.07
N PHE A 91 -0.23 -6.68 -5.14
CA PHE A 91 0.69 -7.77 -5.48
C PHE A 91 -0.05 -9.09 -5.57
N GLU A 92 0.37 -9.93 -6.52
CA GLU A 92 -0.16 -11.30 -6.61
C GLU A 92 0.30 -12.20 -5.47
N ARG A 93 1.36 -11.83 -4.76
CA ARG A 93 1.96 -12.64 -3.70
C ARG A 93 2.24 -11.80 -2.47
N VAL A 94 1.93 -12.38 -1.31
CA VAL A 94 2.17 -11.77 0.00
C VAL A 94 3.64 -11.46 0.20
N GLU A 95 4.53 -12.38 -0.19
CA GLU A 95 5.96 -12.21 0.01
C GLU A 95 6.52 -11.03 -0.80
N SER A 96 5.95 -10.76 -1.98
CA SER A 96 6.31 -9.62 -2.82
C SER A 96 5.89 -8.30 -2.18
N ALA A 97 4.66 -8.23 -1.66
CA ALA A 97 4.17 -7.05 -0.95
C ALA A 97 5.01 -6.74 0.30
N ILE A 98 5.37 -7.75 1.09
CA ILE A 98 6.22 -7.57 2.28
C ILE A 98 7.59 -7.03 1.90
N LYS A 99 8.23 -7.59 0.87
CA LYS A 99 9.53 -7.10 0.39
C LYS A 99 9.44 -5.65 -0.10
N ALA A 100 8.39 -5.31 -0.85
CA ALA A 100 8.17 -3.95 -1.34
C ALA A 100 8.01 -2.96 -0.18
N VAL A 101 7.17 -3.26 0.83
CA VAL A 101 7.00 -2.39 2.00
C VAL A 101 8.34 -2.18 2.71
N VAL A 102 9.03 -3.27 3.05
CA VAL A 102 10.31 -3.20 3.79
C VAL A 102 11.37 -2.40 3.02
N ASP A 103 11.46 -2.59 1.71
CA ASP A 103 12.49 -1.95 0.91
C ASP A 103 12.16 -0.50 0.56
N LEU A 104 10.89 -0.16 0.35
CA LEU A 104 10.46 1.20 -0.03
C LEU A 104 10.26 2.13 1.16
N ASN A 105 9.94 1.60 2.35
CA ASN A 105 9.70 2.45 3.52
C ASN A 105 10.98 3.20 3.90
N GLY A 106 10.92 4.53 3.94
CA GLY A 106 12.07 5.36 4.28
C GLY A 106 13.09 5.56 3.14
N ARG A 107 12.84 5.02 1.94
CA ARG A 107 13.66 5.34 0.76
C ARG A 107 13.38 6.75 0.26
N TYR A 108 14.34 7.27 -0.51
CA TYR A 108 14.22 8.57 -1.15
C TYR A 108 13.66 8.44 -2.57
N PHE A 109 12.70 9.30 -2.91
CA PHE A 109 12.19 9.48 -4.26
C PHE A 109 12.00 10.98 -4.52
N GLY A 110 12.67 11.54 -5.53
CA GLY A 110 12.59 12.98 -5.81
C GLY A 110 13.00 13.89 -4.64
N GLY A 111 13.87 13.42 -3.74
CA GLY A 111 14.24 14.15 -2.52
C GLY A 111 13.23 14.03 -1.36
N ARG A 112 12.10 13.34 -1.56
CA ARG A 112 11.11 13.01 -0.53
C ARG A 112 11.38 11.65 0.09
N VAL A 113 10.97 11.46 1.34
CA VAL A 113 11.06 10.18 2.04
C VAL A 113 9.74 9.44 1.90
N VAL A 114 9.76 8.30 1.20
CA VAL A 114 8.59 7.47 0.94
C VAL A 114 8.09 6.84 2.24
N LYS A 115 6.77 6.93 2.48
CA LYS A 115 6.10 6.21 3.56
C LYS A 115 5.33 5.05 2.96
N SER A 116 5.66 3.81 3.32
CA SER A 116 4.95 2.63 2.82
C SER A 116 4.24 1.88 3.94
N CYS A 117 3.06 1.36 3.64
CA CYS A 117 2.30 0.49 4.55
C CYS A 117 1.39 -0.45 3.75
N PHE A 118 0.71 -1.36 4.45
CA PHE A 118 -0.33 -2.18 3.83
C PHE A 118 -1.67 -1.46 3.82
N TYR A 119 -2.48 -1.73 2.79
CA TYR A 119 -3.83 -1.22 2.66
C TYR A 119 -4.86 -2.35 2.65
N ASN A 120 -6.07 -2.04 3.11
CA ASN A 120 -7.17 -2.99 3.15
C ASN A 120 -7.63 -3.34 1.71
N LEU A 121 -7.59 -4.63 1.36
CA LEU A 121 -7.95 -5.08 0.01
C LEU A 121 -9.42 -4.80 -0.33
N ASP A 122 -10.33 -4.98 0.62
CA ASP A 122 -11.76 -4.83 0.37
C ASP A 122 -12.10 -3.37 0.04
N LYS A 123 -11.46 -2.44 0.75
CA LYS A 123 -11.58 -0.99 0.49
C LYS A 123 -10.95 -0.58 -0.82
N PHE A 124 -9.76 -1.09 -1.11
CA PHE A 124 -9.12 -0.91 -2.41
C PHE A 124 -10.02 -1.35 -3.57
N ARG A 125 -10.70 -2.50 -3.43
CA ARG A 125 -11.59 -3.04 -4.48
C ARG A 125 -12.82 -2.18 -4.75
N VAL A 126 -13.34 -1.49 -3.74
CA VAL A 126 -14.49 -0.58 -3.87
C VAL A 126 -14.08 0.87 -4.09
N LEU A 127 -12.79 1.14 -4.31
CA LEU A 127 -12.22 2.47 -4.49
C LEU A 127 -12.45 3.42 -3.30
N ASP A 128 -12.61 2.86 -2.09
CA ASP A 128 -12.46 3.62 -0.86
C ASP A 128 -10.95 3.77 -0.60
N LEU A 129 -10.36 4.85 -1.12
CA LEU A 129 -8.91 5.07 -1.16
C LEU A 129 -8.45 6.18 -0.19
N ALA A 130 -9.38 6.86 0.48
CA ALA A 130 -9.11 7.98 1.37
C ALA A 130 -8.99 7.59 2.85
N GLU A 131 -9.19 6.31 3.21
CA GLU A 131 -9.12 5.87 4.62
C GLU A 131 -7.78 6.22 5.28
N GLN A 132 -7.83 6.61 6.55
CA GLN A 132 -6.64 6.87 7.35
C GLN A 132 -5.89 5.58 7.71
N VAL A 133 -4.57 5.59 7.51
CA VAL A 133 -3.66 4.44 7.69
C VAL A 133 -2.40 4.80 8.46
#